data_AF-A0A136KGU1-F1
#
_entry.id   AF-A0A136KGU1-F1
#
_cell.length_a   1.000
_cell.length_b   1.000
_cell.length_c   1.000
_cell.angle_alpha   90.00
_cell.angle_beta   90.00
_cell.angle_gamma   90.00
#
_symmetry.space_group_name_H-M   'P 1'
#
loop_
_entity.id
_entity.type
_entity.pdbx_description
1 polymer ?
#
loop_
_entity_poly.entity_id
_entity_poly.type
_entity_poly.pdbx_seq_one_letter_code
_entity_poly.pdbx_strand_id
1 'polypeptide(L)'
;MADVKKLEALKAREQAEAGVAVPFEETTATALRTAITPADTRRVEPFSTIRQGKSTNALTKLRATEGKNATIDLVTGEATIKSGNLILKIPNYAQLTGLKTSTYQLLDAITIALTETGAKSPTVVLSLQDYMERRGLKDRKEARKQITADLEVLLKSSLSWEEKRKGGSIPYAGVNITDSWIWADAKKTAVVFTFGQTFYNVLLGYPVMPYPAQLQTLDSKRNPNSYYLLRKIAEHKNMNVGKANEDTIAVKTLLAVAPFIPSIEEVMAGNRNITDRIITPFERDMDALSETLSWNYCHSTGEPLTDAELQGFSYDFFTSLMVKTEWKSYPDQTARLERKAERLAQTQKKKRTTSKKKAPEKPTE
;
A
#
# COMPACT_ATOMS: atom_id res chain seq x y z
N MET A 1 59.68 26.89 3.40
CA MET A 1 59.25 26.61 4.80
C MET A 1 57.83 27.11 5.12
N ALA A 2 57.23 28.03 4.36
CA ALA A 2 55.86 28.50 4.61
C ALA A 2 54.75 27.54 4.15
N ASP A 3 55.00 26.69 3.13
CA ASP A 3 53.96 25.80 2.58
C ASP A 3 53.76 24.48 3.34
N VAL A 4 54.77 24.01 4.10
CA VAL A 4 54.63 22.78 4.91
C VAL A 4 53.72 23.03 6.12
N LYS A 5 53.85 24.21 6.76
CA LYS A 5 52.96 24.60 7.88
C LYS A 5 51.50 24.79 7.46
N LYS A 6 51.26 25.17 6.21
CA LYS A 6 49.90 25.33 5.66
C LYS A 6 49.24 23.97 5.39
N LEU A 7 50.04 22.98 4.97
CA LEU A 7 49.58 21.60 4.74
C LEU A 7 49.32 20.85 6.06
N GLU A 8 50.12 21.11 7.09
CA GLU A 8 49.91 20.57 8.44
C GLU A 8 48.68 21.19 9.12
N ALA A 9 48.43 22.49 8.91
CA ALA A 9 47.22 23.16 9.42
C ALA A 9 45.92 22.66 8.74
N LEU A 10 45.98 22.27 7.47
CA LEU A 10 44.85 21.67 6.75
C LEU A 10 44.56 20.25 7.23
N LYS A 11 45.59 19.42 7.45
CA LYS A 11 45.44 18.08 8.01
C LYS A 11 44.94 18.09 9.47
N ALA A 12 45.36 19.07 10.27
CA ALA A 12 44.85 19.25 11.63
C ALA A 12 43.37 19.67 11.66
N ARG A 13 42.91 20.38 10.62
CA ARG A 13 41.51 20.83 10.48
C ARG A 13 40.59 19.71 9.97
N GLU A 14 41.07 18.86 9.06
CA GLU A 14 40.38 17.61 8.65
C GLU A 14 40.25 16.61 9.81
N GLN A 15 41.27 16.51 10.67
CA GLN A 15 41.22 15.66 11.87
C GLN A 15 40.32 16.24 12.99
N ALA A 16 40.12 17.55 13.03
CA ALA A 16 39.18 18.20 13.96
C ALA A 16 37.71 18.08 13.50
N GLU A 17 37.45 18.06 12.19
CA GLU A 17 36.09 17.86 11.63
C GLU A 17 35.66 16.38 11.61
N ALA A 18 36.61 15.44 11.56
CA ALA A 18 36.33 14.01 11.74
C ALA A 18 36.04 13.60 13.20
N GLY A 19 36.22 14.51 14.16
CA GLY A 19 36.12 14.26 15.60
C GLY A 19 34.77 14.62 16.26
N VAL A 20 33.82 15.21 15.54
CA VAL A 20 32.50 15.53 16.11
C VAL A 20 31.55 14.35 15.91
N ALA A 21 31.83 13.27 16.64
CA ALA A 21 30.81 12.28 16.96
C ALA A 21 29.82 12.96 17.91
N VAL A 22 28.65 13.34 17.39
CA VAL A 22 27.50 13.66 18.23
C VAL A 22 27.21 12.41 19.06
N PRO A 23 27.27 12.45 20.40
CA PRO A 23 26.98 11.29 21.22
C PRO A 23 25.50 10.97 21.07
N PHE A 24 25.17 10.00 20.23
CA PHE A 24 23.84 9.41 20.22
C PHE A 24 23.73 8.57 21.49
N GLU A 25 23.05 9.12 22.48
CA GLU A 25 22.84 8.50 23.79
C GLU A 25 22.49 7.00 23.67
N GLU A 26 23.40 6.18 24.18
CA GLU A 26 23.30 4.72 24.36
C GLU A 26 22.04 4.30 25.15
N THR A 27 21.41 5.26 25.82
CA THR A 27 20.16 5.17 26.58
C THR A 27 18.96 4.79 25.70
N THR A 28 18.90 5.26 24.45
CA THR A 28 17.77 4.95 23.54
C THR A 28 17.85 3.53 22.96
N ALA A 29 19.05 3.08 22.60
CA ALA A 29 19.27 1.71 22.10
C ALA A 29 19.01 0.66 23.19
N THR A 30 19.33 0.96 24.45
CA THR A 30 19.10 0.06 25.58
C THR A 30 17.61 -0.01 25.95
N ALA A 31 16.88 1.10 25.88
CA ALA A 31 15.43 1.13 26.08
C ALA A 31 14.63 0.43 24.96
N LEU A 32 15.17 0.36 23.73
CA LEU A 32 14.58 -0.38 22.61
C LEU A 32 14.86 -1.90 22.68
N ARG A 33 15.96 -2.31 23.35
CA ARG A 33 16.31 -3.73 23.53
C ARG A 33 15.42 -4.46 24.53
N THR A 34 14.85 -3.75 25.51
CA THR A 34 13.95 -4.33 26.53
C THR A 34 12.52 -4.59 26.05
N ALA A 35 12.19 -4.29 24.80
CA ALA A 35 10.86 -4.54 24.22
C ALA A 35 10.78 -5.78 23.31
N ILE A 36 11.84 -6.58 23.22
CA ILE A 36 11.84 -7.81 22.41
C ILE A 36 11.42 -8.98 23.30
N THR A 37 10.13 -9.09 23.55
CA THR A 37 9.57 -10.36 24.02
C THR A 37 9.60 -11.34 22.84
N PRO A 38 10.18 -12.55 22.97
CA PRO A 38 10.11 -13.56 21.92
C PRO A 38 8.65 -13.85 21.59
N ALA A 39 8.30 -13.87 20.31
CA ALA A 39 6.98 -14.24 19.86
C ALA A 39 6.69 -15.68 20.31
N ASP A 40 5.81 -15.80 21.30
CA ASP A 40 4.97 -16.98 21.51
C ASP A 40 4.40 -17.39 20.15
N THR A 41 4.30 -18.70 19.88
CA THR A 41 3.82 -19.26 18.61
C THR A 41 2.39 -18.79 18.33
N ARG A 42 2.24 -17.57 17.84
CA ARG A 42 0.95 -16.97 17.50
C ARG A 42 0.42 -17.73 16.31
N ARG A 43 -0.79 -18.27 16.45
CA ARG A 43 -1.62 -18.60 15.28
C ARG A 43 -1.57 -17.39 14.34
N VAL A 44 -1.26 -17.62 13.07
CA VAL A 44 -1.26 -16.55 12.08
C VAL A 44 -2.71 -16.06 11.99
N GLU A 45 -3.00 -14.95 12.66
CA GLU A 45 -4.31 -14.32 12.60
C GLU A 45 -4.66 -14.06 11.13
N PRO A 46 -5.87 -14.41 10.67
CA PRO A 46 -6.25 -14.29 9.26
C PRO A 46 -6.22 -12.83 8.77
N PHE A 47 -6.24 -11.87 9.70
CA PHE A 47 -6.18 -10.44 9.41
C PHE A 47 -5.21 -9.73 10.36
N SER A 48 -4.47 -8.78 9.78
CA SER A 48 -3.81 -7.70 10.53
C SER A 48 -4.65 -6.42 10.41
N THR A 49 -4.18 -5.31 11.00
CA THR A 49 -4.77 -4.00 10.78
C THR A 49 -3.76 -3.04 10.16
N ILE A 50 -4.24 -2.17 9.27
CA ILE A 50 -3.40 -1.22 8.56
C ILE A 50 -4.08 0.14 8.43
N ARG A 51 -3.30 1.22 8.57
CA ARG A 51 -3.73 2.57 8.17
C ARG A 51 -3.76 2.68 6.66
N GLN A 52 -4.95 2.87 6.09
CA GLN A 52 -5.14 2.82 4.65
C GLN A 52 -6.16 3.86 4.18
N GLY A 53 -5.84 4.54 3.09
CA GLY A 53 -6.65 5.60 2.53
C GLY A 53 -6.34 5.84 1.06
N LYS A 54 -6.78 6.99 0.54
CA LYS A 54 -6.77 7.27 -0.90
C LYS A 54 -5.38 7.16 -1.53
N SER A 55 -4.36 7.78 -0.91
CA SER A 55 -3.01 7.80 -1.47
C SER A 55 -2.34 6.42 -1.40
N THR A 56 -2.44 5.71 -0.28
CA THR A 56 -1.87 4.36 -0.15
C THR A 56 -2.57 3.34 -1.03
N ASN A 57 -3.88 3.48 -1.25
CA ASN A 57 -4.64 2.67 -2.20
C ASN A 57 -4.24 2.91 -3.65
N ALA A 58 -3.90 4.15 -4.01
CA ALA A 58 -3.43 4.46 -5.35
C ALA A 58 -2.00 3.94 -5.56
N LEU A 59 -1.14 4.09 -4.55
CA LEU A 59 0.25 3.63 -4.58
C LEU A 59 0.36 2.12 -4.80
N THR A 60 -0.40 1.33 -4.04
CA THR A 60 -0.33 -0.15 -4.06
C THR A 60 -0.88 -0.80 -5.34
N LYS A 61 -1.46 -0.01 -6.25
CA LYS A 61 -1.95 -0.45 -7.57
C LYS A 61 -1.06 0.01 -8.71
N LEU A 62 -0.01 0.76 -8.40
CA LEU A 62 0.84 1.34 -9.41
C LEU A 62 1.75 0.24 -9.98
N ARG A 63 1.88 0.20 -11.30
CA ARG A 63 2.97 -0.51 -11.96
C ARG A 63 3.46 0.41 -13.06
N ALA A 64 4.77 0.61 -13.10
CA ALA A 64 5.39 1.28 -14.22
C ALA A 64 5.32 0.39 -15.46
N THR A 65 4.67 0.89 -16.50
CA THR A 65 4.72 0.32 -17.85
C THR A 65 5.26 1.43 -18.75
N GLU A 66 6.49 1.24 -19.21
CA GLU A 66 7.18 2.19 -20.09
C GLU A 66 6.34 2.45 -21.34
N GLY A 67 6.23 3.72 -21.74
CA GLY A 67 5.43 4.13 -22.89
C GLY A 67 3.92 4.16 -22.66
N LYS A 68 3.40 3.62 -21.56
CA LYS A 68 1.98 3.77 -21.16
C LYS A 68 1.80 4.81 -20.07
N ASN A 69 2.33 4.52 -18.89
CA ASN A 69 2.13 5.35 -17.70
C ASN A 69 3.44 5.74 -17.01
N ALA A 70 4.58 5.27 -17.53
CA ALA A 70 5.91 5.63 -17.06
C ALA A 70 6.70 6.34 -18.17
N THR A 71 7.32 7.47 -17.82
CA THR A 71 8.26 8.21 -18.66
C THR A 71 9.59 8.29 -17.93
N ILE A 72 10.69 7.94 -18.61
CA ILE A 72 12.05 8.00 -18.06
C ILE A 72 12.75 9.20 -18.67
N ASP A 73 13.25 10.10 -17.83
CA ASP A 73 14.17 11.16 -18.24
C ASP A 73 15.53 10.53 -18.58
N LEU A 74 15.94 10.64 -19.85
CA LEU A 74 17.17 10.04 -20.35
C LEU A 74 18.44 10.71 -19.83
N VAL A 75 18.35 11.95 -19.31
CA VAL A 75 19.48 12.71 -18.76
C VAL A 75 19.64 12.40 -17.27
N THR A 76 18.55 12.47 -16.50
CA THR A 76 18.60 12.31 -15.04
C THR A 76 18.36 10.87 -14.59
N GLY A 77 17.84 10.00 -15.45
CA GLY A 77 17.42 8.65 -15.11
C GLY A 77 16.17 8.59 -14.21
N GLU A 78 15.48 9.72 -13.98
CA GLU A 78 14.26 9.78 -13.19
C GLU A 78 13.08 9.19 -13.96
N ALA A 79 12.39 8.22 -13.36
CA ALA A 79 11.09 7.79 -13.84
C ALA A 79 9.98 8.61 -13.19
N THR A 80 9.10 9.14 -14.01
CA THR A 80 7.80 9.69 -13.59
C THR A 80 6.70 8.71 -13.99
N ILE A 81 5.98 8.18 -13.00
CA ILE A 81 4.90 7.20 -13.20
C ILE A 81 3.57 7.81 -12.76
N LYS A 82 2.57 7.82 -13.64
CA LYS A 82 1.27 8.43 -13.40
C LYS A 82 0.18 7.37 -13.24
N SER A 83 -0.73 7.56 -12.30
CA SER A 83 -1.94 6.76 -12.15
C SER A 83 -3.07 7.63 -11.61
N GLY A 84 -4.00 7.99 -12.49
CA GLY A 84 -5.04 8.98 -12.18
C GLY A 84 -4.42 10.31 -11.73
N ASN A 85 -4.69 10.72 -10.49
CA ASN A 85 -4.15 11.94 -9.90
C ASN A 85 -2.90 11.72 -9.03
N LEU A 86 -2.37 10.50 -8.98
CA LEU A 86 -1.12 10.17 -8.29
C LEU A 86 0.03 10.22 -9.30
N ILE A 87 1.12 10.86 -8.89
CA ILE A 87 2.40 10.85 -9.58
C ILE A 87 3.44 10.28 -8.63
N LEU A 88 4.17 9.27 -9.08
CA LEU A 88 5.32 8.70 -8.39
C LEU A 88 6.58 9.07 -9.16
N LYS A 89 7.59 9.55 -8.45
CA LYS A 89 8.93 9.79 -8.98
C LYS A 89 9.93 8.87 -8.33
N ILE A 90 10.80 8.27 -9.15
CA ILE A 90 11.90 7.42 -8.70
C ILE A 90 13.17 7.84 -9.49
N PRO A 91 14.17 8.44 -8.84
CA PRO A 91 15.45 8.75 -9.47
C PRO A 91 16.23 7.46 -9.76
N ASN A 92 17.09 7.47 -10.79
CA ASN A 92 17.91 6.32 -11.18
C ASN A 92 17.10 5.03 -11.39
N TYR A 93 15.93 5.14 -12.01
CA TYR A 93 14.94 4.07 -12.08
C TYR A 93 15.46 2.77 -12.71
N ALA A 94 16.27 2.88 -13.77
CA ALA A 94 16.86 1.72 -14.46
C ALA A 94 17.71 0.84 -13.52
N GLN A 95 18.39 1.44 -12.54
CA GLN A 95 19.21 0.73 -11.56
C GLN A 95 18.36 0.14 -10.42
N LEU A 96 17.19 0.72 -10.15
CA LEU A 96 16.34 0.39 -9.02
C LEU A 96 15.21 -0.59 -9.36
N THR A 97 14.98 -0.89 -10.64
CA THR A 97 13.95 -1.86 -11.12
C THR A 97 12.50 -1.55 -10.71
N GLY A 98 12.24 -0.38 -10.12
CA GLY A 98 10.93 0.14 -9.75
C GLY A 98 10.25 -0.53 -8.54
N LEU A 99 9.00 -0.15 -8.29
CA LEU A 99 8.15 -0.76 -7.26
C LEU A 99 7.67 -2.15 -7.71
N LYS A 100 8.21 -3.19 -7.08
CA LYS A 100 7.80 -4.59 -7.28
C LYS A 100 6.71 -4.96 -6.29
N THR A 101 6.06 -6.10 -6.49
CA THR A 101 5.11 -6.66 -5.51
C THR A 101 5.75 -6.83 -4.12
N SER A 102 7.03 -7.22 -4.06
CA SER A 102 7.77 -7.31 -2.79
C SER A 102 7.92 -5.96 -2.09
N THR A 103 8.13 -4.88 -2.86
CA THR A 103 8.23 -3.52 -2.32
C THR A 103 6.91 -3.10 -1.68
N TYR A 104 5.78 -3.43 -2.30
CA TYR A 104 4.46 -3.17 -1.72
C TYR A 104 4.19 -4.00 -0.47
N GLN A 105 4.53 -5.28 -0.49
CA GLN A 105 4.39 -6.16 0.67
C GLN A 105 5.27 -5.70 1.85
N LEU A 106 6.49 -5.22 1.57
CA LEU A 106 7.35 -4.60 2.58
C LEU A 106 6.73 -3.32 3.14
N LEU A 107 6.29 -2.40 2.29
CA LEU A 107 5.64 -1.16 2.73
C LEU A 107 4.38 -1.43 3.55
N ASP A 108 3.57 -2.41 3.15
CA ASP A 108 2.40 -2.85 3.92
C ASP A 108 2.82 -3.41 5.28
N ALA A 109 3.87 -4.24 5.37
CA ALA A 109 4.36 -4.79 6.63
C ALA A 109 4.86 -3.69 7.60
N ILE A 110 5.59 -2.71 7.08
CA ILE A 110 6.04 -1.53 7.85
C ILE A 110 4.84 -0.70 8.32
N THR A 111 3.82 -0.53 7.46
CA THR A 111 2.60 0.22 7.80
C THR A 111 1.73 -0.53 8.81
N ILE A 112 1.70 -1.87 8.78
CA ILE A 112 1.07 -2.71 9.80
C ILE A 112 1.78 -2.50 11.14
N ALA A 113 3.12 -2.58 11.18
CA ALA A 113 3.89 -2.32 12.40
C ALA A 113 3.63 -0.91 12.96
N LEU A 114 3.54 0.10 12.09
CA LEU A 114 3.13 1.45 12.49
C LEU A 114 1.74 1.47 13.13
N THR A 115 0.80 0.76 12.52
CA THR A 115 -0.60 0.73 12.95
C THR A 115 -0.77 0.03 14.30
N GLU A 116 -0.11 -1.11 14.48
CA GLU A 116 -0.16 -1.93 15.68
C GLU A 116 0.48 -1.25 16.90
N THR A 117 1.49 -0.39 16.68
CA THR A 117 2.07 0.45 17.75
C THR A 117 1.21 1.67 18.11
N GLY A 118 0.06 1.83 17.46
CA GLY A 118 -0.83 2.99 17.60
C GLY A 118 -0.37 4.23 16.84
N ALA A 119 0.69 4.11 16.03
CA ALA A 119 1.33 5.20 15.31
C ALA A 119 1.73 6.37 16.24
N LYS A 120 2.44 6.04 17.32
CA LYS A 120 2.96 7.04 18.29
C LYS A 120 4.20 7.76 17.79
N SER A 121 4.93 7.15 16.85
CA SER A 121 6.17 7.65 16.27
C SER A 121 6.18 7.40 14.76
N PRO A 122 6.81 8.27 13.93
CA PRO A 122 7.07 7.98 12.53
C PRO A 122 8.13 6.90 12.33
N THR A 123 8.83 6.47 13.38
CA THR A 123 9.83 5.40 13.34
C THR A 123 9.24 4.09 13.82
N VAL A 124 9.46 3.02 13.05
CA VAL A 124 9.02 1.66 13.34
C VAL A 124 10.19 0.68 13.25
N VAL A 125 10.11 -0.39 14.04
CA VAL A 125 11.07 -1.49 13.99
C VAL A 125 10.36 -2.71 13.41
N LEU A 126 10.89 -3.26 12.32
CA LEU A 126 10.40 -4.48 11.68
C LEU A 126 11.42 -5.60 11.86
N SER A 127 11.05 -6.62 12.64
CA SER A 127 11.83 -7.86 12.79
C SER A 127 11.97 -8.57 11.45
N LEU A 128 13.20 -8.95 11.10
CA LEU A 128 13.45 -9.77 9.91
C LEU A 128 12.79 -11.14 10.03
N GLN A 129 12.81 -11.72 11.23
CA GLN A 129 12.25 -13.05 11.48
C GLN A 129 10.74 -13.02 11.25
N ASP A 130 10.03 -12.10 11.90
CA ASP A 130 8.58 -11.95 11.80
C ASP A 130 8.16 -11.63 10.37
N TYR A 131 8.94 -10.78 9.67
CA TYR A 131 8.68 -10.48 8.26
C TYR A 131 8.84 -11.74 7.39
N MET A 132 9.92 -12.50 7.58
CA MET A 132 10.14 -13.75 6.83
C MET A 132 9.02 -14.76 7.09
N GLU A 133 8.59 -14.94 8.34
CA GLU A 133 7.50 -15.84 8.71
C GLU A 133 6.18 -15.42 8.04
N ARG A 134 5.80 -14.14 8.13
CA ARG A 134 4.60 -13.59 7.47
C ARG A 134 4.63 -13.74 5.95
N ARG A 135 5.81 -13.65 5.36
CA ARG A 135 6.02 -13.78 3.91
C ARG A 135 6.23 -15.23 3.45
N GLY A 136 6.37 -16.19 4.36
CA GLY A 136 6.76 -17.57 4.04
C GLY A 136 8.18 -17.70 3.47
N LEU A 137 9.07 -16.76 3.74
CA LEU A 137 10.45 -16.75 3.26
C LEU A 137 11.34 -17.63 4.12
N LYS A 138 12.11 -18.51 3.48
CA LYS A 138 13.01 -19.45 4.18
C LYS A 138 14.47 -19.02 4.16
N ASP A 139 14.91 -18.35 3.09
CA ASP A 139 16.30 -17.92 2.94
C ASP A 139 16.51 -16.51 3.53
N ARG A 140 17.23 -16.47 4.65
CA ARG A 140 17.53 -15.22 5.36
C ARG A 140 18.47 -14.29 4.60
N LYS A 141 19.39 -14.82 3.79
CA LYS A 141 20.32 -14.03 2.99
C LYS A 141 19.56 -13.34 1.86
N GLU A 142 18.73 -14.09 1.14
CA GLU A 142 17.94 -13.54 0.05
C GLU A 142 16.87 -12.58 0.56
N ALA A 143 16.23 -12.87 1.69
CA ALA A 143 15.29 -11.94 2.34
C ALA A 143 15.95 -10.59 2.67
N ARG A 144 17.15 -10.59 3.28
CA ARG A 144 17.89 -9.34 3.55
C ARG A 144 18.23 -8.56 2.29
N LYS A 145 18.64 -9.27 1.24
CA LYS A 145 18.97 -8.66 -0.06
C LYS A 145 17.74 -8.00 -0.68
N GLN A 146 16.61 -8.72 -0.71
CA GLN A 146 15.34 -8.21 -1.21
C GLN A 146 14.87 -7.00 -0.41
N ILE A 147 14.86 -7.09 0.93
CA ILE A 147 14.46 -5.98 1.82
C ILE A 147 15.34 -4.76 1.59
N THR A 148 16.66 -4.94 1.50
CA THR A 148 17.58 -3.81 1.25
C THR A 148 17.28 -3.14 -0.09
N ALA A 149 17.07 -3.92 -1.15
CA ALA A 149 16.71 -3.38 -2.45
C ALA A 149 15.36 -2.63 -2.41
N ASP A 150 14.34 -3.21 -1.77
CA ASP A 150 13.02 -2.60 -1.64
C ASP A 150 13.07 -1.31 -0.79
N LEU A 151 13.85 -1.28 0.29
CA LEU A 151 14.06 -0.07 1.11
C LEU A 151 14.77 1.05 0.34
N GLU A 152 15.76 0.72 -0.50
CA GLU A 152 16.42 1.70 -1.38
C GLU A 152 15.45 2.32 -2.37
N VAL A 153 14.51 1.54 -2.92
CA VAL A 153 13.46 2.07 -3.79
C VAL A 153 12.55 3.01 -3.00
N LEU A 154 12.10 2.60 -1.80
CA LEU A 154 11.21 3.41 -0.96
C LEU A 154 11.86 4.72 -0.52
N LEU A 155 13.14 4.69 -0.13
CA LEU A 155 13.94 5.86 0.25
C LEU A 155 14.00 6.91 -0.85
N LYS A 156 14.11 6.47 -2.11
CA LYS A 156 14.24 7.34 -3.27
C LYS A 156 12.90 7.73 -3.88
N SER A 157 11.81 7.11 -3.45
CA SER A 157 10.48 7.35 -4.02
C SER A 157 9.80 8.57 -3.41
N SER A 158 9.26 9.44 -4.25
CA SER A 158 8.40 10.55 -3.83
C SER A 158 7.06 10.55 -4.56
N LEU A 159 6.04 11.07 -3.88
CA LEU A 159 4.64 11.04 -4.30
C LEU A 159 4.08 12.45 -4.41
N SER A 160 3.32 12.70 -5.46
CA SER A 160 2.50 13.89 -5.61
C SER A 160 1.06 13.50 -5.90
N TRP A 161 0.10 14.08 -5.19
CA TRP A 161 -1.33 13.83 -5.42
C TRP A 161 -2.19 14.97 -4.90
N GLU A 162 -3.47 14.91 -5.23
CA GLU A 162 -4.47 15.82 -4.68
C GLU A 162 -5.48 15.07 -3.80
N GLU A 163 -5.69 15.57 -2.58
CA GLU A 163 -6.65 15.02 -1.63
C GLU A 163 -7.83 15.99 -1.40
N LYS A 164 -9.03 15.54 -1.78
CA LYS A 164 -10.26 16.28 -1.52
C LYS A 164 -10.60 16.20 -0.03
N ARG A 165 -10.75 17.36 0.61
CA ARG A 165 -11.21 17.48 2.00
C ARG A 165 -12.41 18.43 2.07
N LYS A 166 -13.06 18.49 3.23
CA LYS A 166 -14.14 19.44 3.47
C LYS A 166 -13.55 20.86 3.41
N GLY A 167 -13.92 21.63 2.39
CA GLY A 167 -13.43 23.00 2.19
C GLY A 167 -12.44 23.18 1.03
N GLY A 168 -12.09 22.12 0.29
CA GLY A 168 -11.26 22.24 -0.91
C GLY A 168 -10.40 21.01 -1.19
N SER A 169 -9.49 21.16 -2.13
CA SER A 169 -8.45 20.15 -2.42
C SER A 169 -7.12 20.60 -1.85
N ILE A 170 -6.41 19.66 -1.22
CA ILE A 170 -5.04 19.88 -0.72
C ILE A 170 -4.09 19.21 -1.71
N PRO A 171 -3.22 19.98 -2.38
CA PRO A 171 -2.15 19.41 -3.19
C PRO A 171 -1.01 18.94 -2.28
N TYR A 172 -0.51 17.75 -2.57
CA TYR A 172 0.73 17.19 -2.03
C TYR A 172 1.71 17.06 -3.19
N ALA A 173 2.91 17.60 -3.05
CA ALA A 173 3.93 17.57 -4.09
C ALA A 173 5.26 17.08 -3.53
N GLY A 174 5.87 16.08 -4.18
CA GLY A 174 7.20 15.58 -3.84
C GLY A 174 7.30 15.00 -2.42
N VAL A 175 6.24 14.37 -1.92
CA VAL A 175 6.20 13.79 -0.58
C VAL A 175 6.97 12.48 -0.56
N ASN A 176 8.07 12.43 0.18
CA ASN A 176 8.85 11.21 0.38
C ASN A 176 8.06 10.18 1.19
N ILE A 177 8.18 8.91 0.82
CA ILE A 177 7.58 7.79 1.57
C ILE A 177 8.41 7.51 2.84
N THR A 178 9.73 7.64 2.72
CA THR A 178 10.71 7.28 3.73
C THR A 178 11.68 8.45 3.91
N ASP A 179 11.94 8.82 5.16
CA ASP A 179 13.02 9.77 5.49
C ASP A 179 14.35 9.03 5.69
N SER A 180 14.33 7.89 6.38
CA SER A 180 15.53 7.09 6.61
C SER A 180 15.21 5.62 6.92
N TRP A 181 16.21 4.77 6.76
CA TRP A 181 16.18 3.40 7.27
C TRP A 181 17.58 2.93 7.66
N ILE A 182 17.68 2.06 8.65
CA ILE A 182 18.93 1.37 9.03
C ILE A 182 18.65 -0.08 9.42
N TRP A 183 19.68 -0.92 9.38
CA TRP A 183 19.66 -2.18 10.11
C TRP A 183 19.90 -1.88 11.60
N ALA A 184 19.08 -2.47 12.48
CA ALA A 184 19.15 -2.26 13.93
C ALA A 184 20.47 -2.74 14.56
N ASP A 185 21.14 -3.69 13.91
CA ASP A 185 22.43 -4.23 14.34
C ASP A 185 23.27 -4.76 13.16
N ALA A 186 24.55 -5.06 13.44
CA ALA A 186 25.47 -5.64 12.47
C ALA A 186 25.03 -7.03 11.95
N LYS A 187 24.21 -7.75 12.73
CA LYS A 187 23.63 -9.04 12.33
C LYS A 187 22.40 -8.88 11.46
N LYS A 188 21.95 -7.65 11.19
CA LYS A 188 20.78 -7.34 10.36
C LYS A 188 19.55 -8.12 10.81
N THR A 189 19.22 -8.04 12.11
CA THR A 189 18.09 -8.76 12.71
C THR A 189 16.75 -8.04 12.56
N ALA A 190 16.76 -6.72 12.46
CA ALA A 190 15.58 -5.89 12.28
C ALA A 190 15.92 -4.64 11.47
N VAL A 191 14.91 -4.07 10.81
CA VAL A 191 14.99 -2.77 10.14
C VAL A 191 14.37 -1.72 11.05
N VAL A 192 15.08 -0.61 11.26
CA VAL A 192 14.51 0.62 11.81
C VAL A 192 14.16 1.50 10.62
N PHE A 193 12.89 1.80 10.43
CA PHE A 193 12.37 2.57 9.30
C PHE A 193 11.67 3.82 9.81
N THR A 194 12.00 4.98 9.22
CA THR A 194 11.35 6.26 9.52
C THR A 194 10.58 6.73 8.31
N PHE A 195 9.25 6.85 8.46
CA PHE A 195 8.37 7.39 7.44
C PHE A 195 8.70 8.86 7.17
N GLY A 196 8.53 9.28 5.91
CA GLY A 196 8.54 10.68 5.54
C GLY A 196 7.54 11.48 6.37
N GLN A 197 7.97 12.55 7.05
CA GLN A 197 7.11 13.27 8.02
C GLN A 197 5.74 13.66 7.44
N THR A 198 5.70 14.16 6.21
CA THR A 198 4.44 14.52 5.54
C THR A 198 3.58 13.28 5.23
N PHE A 199 4.20 12.20 4.76
CA PHE A 199 3.51 10.95 4.48
C PHE A 199 2.96 10.29 5.75
N TYR A 200 3.74 10.28 6.83
CA TYR A 200 3.31 9.85 8.15
C TYR A 200 2.07 10.62 8.64
N ASN A 201 2.09 11.95 8.54
CA ASN A 201 0.94 12.79 8.92
C ASN A 201 -0.33 12.46 8.10
N VAL A 202 -0.16 12.08 6.82
CA VAL A 202 -1.27 11.61 5.97
C VAL A 202 -1.79 10.27 6.48
N LEU A 203 -0.92 9.31 6.81
CA LEU A 203 -1.31 8.01 7.38
C LEU A 203 -2.07 8.14 8.70
N LEU A 204 -1.70 9.08 9.57
CA LEU A 204 -2.41 9.34 10.83
C LEU A 204 -3.88 9.73 10.61
N GLY A 205 -4.16 10.43 9.50
CA GLY A 205 -5.52 10.80 9.10
C GLY A 205 -6.33 9.65 8.49
N TYR A 206 -5.69 8.53 8.16
CA TYR A 206 -6.35 7.39 7.53
C TYR A 206 -6.99 6.43 8.53
N PRO A 207 -8.15 5.85 8.18
CA PRO A 207 -8.78 4.84 9.01
C PRO A 207 -7.89 3.60 9.13
N VAL A 208 -8.00 2.94 10.27
CA VAL A 208 -7.45 1.60 10.50
C VAL A 208 -8.44 0.59 9.92
N MET A 209 -7.95 -0.28 9.05
CA MET A 209 -8.75 -1.21 8.28
C MET A 209 -8.24 -2.65 8.44
N PRO A 210 -9.13 -3.66 8.38
CA PRO A 210 -8.73 -5.05 8.20
C PRO A 210 -7.84 -5.23 6.97
N TYR A 211 -6.74 -5.97 7.15
CA TYR A 211 -5.79 -6.33 6.12
C TYR A 211 -5.63 -7.85 6.07
N PRO A 212 -6.03 -8.53 4.98
CA PRO A 212 -5.89 -9.98 4.86
C PRO A 212 -4.43 -10.42 4.98
N ALA A 213 -4.14 -11.38 5.86
CA ALA A 213 -2.78 -11.88 6.07
C ALA A 213 -2.18 -12.51 4.80
N GLN A 214 -3.03 -13.11 3.96
CA GLN A 214 -2.62 -13.74 2.70
C GLN A 214 -1.93 -12.75 1.75
N LEU A 215 -2.20 -11.44 1.82
CA LEU A 215 -1.48 -10.45 1.02
C LEU A 215 0.05 -10.50 1.22
N GLN A 216 0.53 -10.93 2.39
CA GLN A 216 1.95 -11.12 2.67
C GLN A 216 2.50 -12.45 2.11
N THR A 217 1.68 -13.49 1.99
CA THR A 217 2.11 -14.83 1.54
C THR A 217 1.98 -15.05 0.04
N LEU A 218 1.20 -14.22 -0.67
CA LEU A 218 0.98 -14.35 -2.11
C LEU A 218 2.30 -14.29 -2.91
N ASP A 219 2.51 -15.33 -3.73
CA ASP A 219 3.68 -15.50 -4.58
C ASP A 219 3.46 -14.86 -5.96
N SER A 220 4.04 -13.67 -6.13
CA SER A 220 4.01 -12.92 -7.39
C SER A 220 4.64 -13.63 -8.60
N LYS A 221 5.45 -14.68 -8.41
CA LYS A 221 6.02 -15.44 -9.53
C LYS A 221 5.03 -16.44 -10.11
N ARG A 222 4.19 -17.04 -9.25
CA ARG A 222 3.18 -18.02 -9.66
C ARG A 222 1.88 -17.35 -10.03
N ASN A 223 1.44 -16.40 -9.20
CA ASN A 223 0.17 -15.70 -9.34
C ASN A 223 0.38 -14.17 -9.31
N PRO A 224 0.95 -13.58 -10.38
CA PRO A 224 1.41 -12.20 -10.43
C PRO A 224 0.38 -11.13 -10.11
N ASN A 225 -0.92 -11.36 -10.33
CA ASN A 225 -1.96 -10.36 -10.05
C ASN A 225 -2.68 -10.57 -8.72
N SER A 226 -2.53 -11.72 -8.04
CA SER A 226 -3.29 -12.04 -6.83
C SER A 226 -3.15 -10.99 -5.73
N TYR A 227 -1.94 -10.45 -5.52
CA TYR A 227 -1.72 -9.39 -4.54
C TYR A 227 -2.61 -8.18 -4.84
N TYR A 228 -2.64 -7.73 -6.10
CA TYR A 228 -3.38 -6.55 -6.50
C TYR A 228 -4.90 -6.78 -6.48
N LEU A 229 -5.34 -7.97 -6.91
CA LEU A 229 -6.74 -8.38 -6.86
C LEU A 229 -7.25 -8.41 -5.43
N LEU A 230 -6.58 -9.14 -4.53
CA LEU A 230 -6.98 -9.21 -3.12
C LEU A 230 -6.91 -7.85 -2.43
N ARG A 231 -5.90 -7.03 -2.73
CA ARG A 231 -5.77 -5.67 -2.18
C ARG A 231 -6.96 -4.81 -2.59
N LYS A 232 -7.41 -4.94 -3.84
CA LYS A 232 -8.57 -4.20 -4.37
C LYS A 232 -9.90 -4.71 -3.81
N ILE A 233 -10.06 -6.02 -3.68
CA ILE A 233 -11.24 -6.64 -3.07
C ILE A 233 -11.37 -6.20 -1.60
N ALA A 234 -10.27 -6.26 -0.84
CA ALA A 234 -10.24 -5.80 0.56
C ALA A 234 -10.52 -4.29 0.67
N GLU A 235 -9.96 -3.46 -0.21
CA GLU A 235 -10.30 -2.03 -0.28
C GLU A 235 -11.80 -1.83 -0.54
N HIS A 236 -12.35 -2.53 -1.53
CA HIS A 236 -13.74 -2.38 -1.95
C HIS A 236 -14.71 -2.75 -0.84
N LYS A 237 -14.50 -3.89 -0.18
CA LYS A 237 -15.25 -4.29 1.02
C LYS A 237 -15.17 -3.22 2.09
N ASN A 238 -13.96 -2.77 2.41
CA ASN A 238 -13.75 -1.72 3.39
C ASN A 238 -14.44 -0.39 3.06
N MET A 239 -14.53 0.00 1.79
CA MET A 239 -15.24 1.22 1.38
C MET A 239 -16.76 1.08 1.40
N ASN A 240 -17.25 -0.15 1.23
CA ASN A 240 -18.66 -0.46 1.08
C ASN A 240 -19.27 -1.20 2.27
N VAL A 241 -18.55 -1.30 3.39
CA VAL A 241 -19.09 -1.88 4.64
C VAL A 241 -20.50 -1.36 4.95
N GLY A 242 -21.44 -2.29 5.09
CA GLY A 242 -22.87 -2.05 5.35
C GLY A 242 -23.69 -1.65 4.12
N LYS A 243 -23.18 -1.81 2.90
CA LYS A 243 -23.92 -1.56 1.65
C LYS A 243 -24.18 -2.88 0.92
N ALA A 244 -25.20 -2.89 0.06
CA ALA A 244 -25.58 -4.07 -0.72
C ALA A 244 -24.45 -4.62 -1.62
N ASN A 245 -23.52 -3.76 -2.07
CA ASN A 245 -22.40 -4.13 -2.93
C ASN A 245 -21.08 -4.34 -2.16
N GLU A 246 -21.13 -4.58 -0.85
CA GLU A 246 -19.95 -4.80 -0.01
C GLU A 246 -19.06 -5.92 -0.53
N ASP A 247 -19.67 -7.04 -0.93
CA ASP A 247 -18.98 -8.27 -1.34
C ASP A 247 -19.06 -8.53 -2.85
N THR A 248 -19.40 -7.51 -3.63
CA THR A 248 -19.57 -7.63 -5.09
C THR A 248 -18.82 -6.52 -5.81
N ILE A 249 -17.92 -6.90 -6.71
CA ILE A 249 -17.06 -5.96 -7.47
C ILE A 249 -17.03 -6.34 -8.96
N ALA A 250 -17.04 -5.35 -9.86
CA ALA A 250 -17.07 -5.62 -11.30
C ALA A 250 -15.73 -6.19 -11.81
N VAL A 251 -15.78 -7.15 -12.74
CA VAL A 251 -14.59 -7.75 -13.40
C VAL A 251 -13.70 -6.67 -14.00
N LYS A 252 -14.27 -5.73 -14.76
CA LYS A 252 -13.52 -4.59 -15.34
C LYS A 252 -12.74 -3.77 -14.30
N THR A 253 -13.25 -3.67 -13.07
CA THR A 253 -12.58 -2.94 -11.98
C THR A 253 -11.37 -3.71 -11.45
N LEU A 254 -11.45 -5.03 -11.42
CA LEU A 254 -10.35 -5.90 -11.03
C LEU A 254 -9.28 -6.00 -12.13
N LEU A 255 -9.67 -6.09 -13.40
CA LEU A 255 -8.73 -6.05 -14.53
C LEU A 255 -7.90 -4.76 -14.54
N ALA A 256 -8.53 -3.62 -14.22
CA ALA A 256 -7.84 -2.33 -14.16
C ALA A 256 -6.72 -2.25 -13.11
N VAL A 257 -6.69 -3.18 -12.15
CA VAL A 257 -5.63 -3.29 -11.14
C VAL A 257 -4.79 -4.56 -11.30
N ALA A 258 -4.94 -5.33 -12.37
CA ALA A 258 -4.21 -6.57 -12.62
C ALA A 258 -3.12 -6.30 -13.67
N PRO A 259 -1.96 -5.75 -13.27
CA PRO A 259 -1.07 -5.10 -14.23
C PRO A 259 -0.27 -6.10 -15.08
N PHE A 260 -0.31 -7.40 -14.77
CA PHE A 260 0.33 -8.47 -15.55
C PHE A 260 -0.66 -9.18 -16.49
N ILE A 261 -1.93 -8.77 -16.49
CA ILE A 261 -2.89 -9.16 -17.53
C ILE A 261 -2.78 -8.13 -18.67
N PRO A 262 -2.56 -8.58 -19.93
CA PRO A 262 -2.51 -7.67 -21.07
C PRO A 262 -3.87 -6.99 -21.27
N SER A 263 -3.82 -5.78 -21.82
CA SER A 263 -5.01 -5.09 -22.31
C SER A 263 -5.63 -5.81 -23.50
N ILE A 264 -6.91 -5.56 -23.77
CA ILE A 264 -7.60 -6.17 -24.92
C ILE A 264 -6.93 -5.75 -26.22
N GLU A 265 -6.46 -4.51 -26.33
CA GLU A 265 -5.75 -4.00 -27.49
C GLU A 265 -4.45 -4.80 -27.76
N GLU A 266 -3.68 -5.12 -26.71
CA GLU A 266 -2.46 -5.95 -26.82
C GLU A 266 -2.76 -7.40 -27.20
N VAL A 267 -3.92 -7.92 -26.80
CA VAL A 267 -4.35 -9.26 -27.21
C VAL A 267 -4.81 -9.26 -28.67
N MET A 268 -5.57 -8.26 -29.07
CA MET A 268 -6.11 -8.12 -30.43
C MET A 268 -5.03 -7.82 -31.48
N ALA A 269 -3.95 -7.14 -31.10
CA ALA A 269 -2.77 -6.93 -31.93
C ALA A 269 -1.91 -8.19 -32.10
N GLY A 270 -2.07 -9.18 -31.22
CA GLY A 270 -1.32 -10.45 -31.24
C GLY A 270 -2.15 -11.62 -31.76
N ASN A 271 -2.04 -12.76 -31.06
CA ASN A 271 -2.72 -14.02 -31.39
C ASN A 271 -4.24 -14.02 -31.11
N ARG A 272 -4.81 -12.92 -30.60
CA ARG A 272 -6.24 -12.73 -30.33
C ARG A 272 -6.88 -13.76 -29.38
N ASN A 273 -6.08 -14.52 -28.65
CA ASN A 273 -6.58 -15.54 -27.73
C ASN A 273 -6.92 -14.91 -26.38
N ILE A 274 -8.17 -14.48 -26.24
CA ILE A 274 -8.68 -13.76 -25.06
C ILE A 274 -8.73 -14.69 -23.85
N THR A 275 -9.20 -15.92 -24.03
CA THR A 275 -9.33 -16.91 -22.95
C THR A 275 -7.98 -17.14 -22.28
N ASP A 276 -6.96 -17.53 -23.05
CA ASP A 276 -5.66 -17.91 -22.47
C ASP A 276 -4.86 -16.71 -21.96
N ARG A 277 -5.09 -15.51 -22.50
CA ARG A 277 -4.30 -14.31 -22.16
C ARG A 277 -4.94 -13.41 -21.13
N ILE A 278 -6.26 -13.47 -20.95
CA ILE A 278 -7.00 -12.59 -20.03
C ILE A 278 -7.78 -13.39 -19.00
N ILE A 279 -8.70 -14.26 -19.45
CA ILE A 279 -9.66 -14.93 -18.55
C ILE A 279 -8.93 -15.94 -17.68
N THR A 280 -8.20 -16.91 -18.27
CA THR A 280 -7.50 -17.94 -17.50
C THR A 280 -6.47 -17.37 -16.51
N PRO A 281 -5.64 -16.36 -16.87
CA PRO A 281 -4.75 -15.72 -15.90
C PRO A 281 -5.49 -14.98 -14.78
N PHE A 282 -6.63 -14.37 -15.08
CA PHE A 282 -7.48 -13.72 -14.08
C PHE A 282 -8.02 -14.75 -13.07
N GLU A 283 -8.59 -15.84 -13.56
CA GLU A 283 -9.18 -16.91 -12.75
C GLU A 283 -8.13 -17.61 -11.90
N ARG A 284 -6.98 -17.98 -12.48
CA ARG A 284 -5.83 -18.53 -11.74
C ARG A 284 -5.45 -17.64 -10.56
N ASP A 285 -5.37 -16.33 -10.77
CA ASP A 285 -4.95 -15.39 -9.73
C ASP A 285 -6.04 -15.13 -8.68
N MET A 286 -7.32 -15.28 -9.05
CA MET A 286 -8.45 -15.26 -8.12
C MET A 286 -8.54 -16.56 -7.29
N ASP A 287 -8.29 -17.72 -7.90
CA ASP A 287 -8.29 -19.03 -7.22
C ASP A 287 -7.17 -19.16 -6.19
N ALA A 288 -6.05 -18.48 -6.42
CA ALA A 288 -4.98 -18.35 -5.46
C ALA A 288 -5.42 -17.63 -4.16
N LEU A 289 -6.58 -16.95 -4.14
CA LEU A 289 -7.11 -16.26 -2.95
C LEU A 289 -7.94 -17.17 -2.03
N SER A 290 -8.02 -18.46 -2.37
CA SER A 290 -8.86 -19.46 -1.69
C SER A 290 -8.59 -19.62 -0.20
N GLU A 291 -7.41 -19.27 0.32
CA GLU A 291 -7.16 -19.29 1.77
C GLU A 291 -7.97 -18.23 2.53
N THR A 292 -8.29 -17.11 1.87
CA THR A 292 -8.99 -15.96 2.47
C THR A 292 -10.47 -15.92 2.12
N LEU A 293 -10.81 -16.18 0.85
CA LEU A 293 -12.16 -16.03 0.32
C LEU A 293 -12.45 -17.06 -0.77
N SER A 294 -13.73 -17.37 -0.96
CA SER A 294 -14.24 -17.97 -2.20
C SER A 294 -14.82 -16.88 -3.10
N TRP A 295 -14.93 -17.15 -4.39
CA TRP A 295 -15.44 -16.21 -5.37
C TRP A 295 -16.22 -16.94 -6.46
N ASN A 296 -17.21 -16.27 -7.05
CA ASN A 296 -17.94 -16.74 -8.22
C ASN A 296 -18.32 -15.53 -9.11
N TYR A 297 -18.52 -15.77 -10.40
CA TYR A 297 -19.16 -14.78 -11.26
C TYR A 297 -20.64 -14.64 -10.96
N CYS A 298 -21.16 -13.43 -11.14
CA CYS A 298 -22.59 -13.18 -11.20
C CYS A 298 -22.91 -12.03 -12.16
N HIS A 299 -24.16 -11.96 -12.60
CA HIS A 299 -24.70 -10.82 -13.31
C HIS A 299 -24.73 -9.58 -12.42
N SER A 300 -24.90 -8.39 -13.02
CA SER A 300 -25.01 -7.14 -12.25
C SER A 300 -26.20 -7.10 -11.28
N THR A 301 -27.23 -7.91 -11.55
CA THR A 301 -28.40 -8.17 -10.69
C THR A 301 -28.08 -9.08 -9.49
N GLY A 302 -26.92 -9.75 -9.49
CA GLY A 302 -26.51 -10.71 -8.48
C GLY A 302 -26.90 -12.16 -8.80
N GLU A 303 -27.55 -12.40 -9.93
CA GLU A 303 -27.94 -13.73 -10.39
C GLU A 303 -26.71 -14.55 -10.81
N PRO A 304 -26.65 -15.86 -10.50
CA PRO A 304 -25.57 -16.73 -10.93
C PRO A 304 -25.59 -16.89 -12.46
N LEU A 305 -24.43 -17.24 -13.03
CA LEU A 305 -24.34 -17.61 -14.45
C LEU A 305 -24.97 -18.98 -14.68
N THR A 306 -25.51 -19.17 -15.88
CA THR A 306 -25.97 -20.47 -16.38
C THR A 306 -24.81 -21.28 -16.96
N ASP A 307 -24.94 -22.61 -17.00
CA ASP A 307 -23.91 -23.51 -17.56
C ASP A 307 -23.58 -23.19 -19.04
N ALA A 308 -24.57 -22.71 -19.80
CA ALA A 308 -24.37 -22.30 -21.19
C ALA A 308 -23.53 -21.02 -21.30
N GLU A 309 -23.73 -20.04 -20.42
CA GLU A 309 -22.92 -18.82 -20.36
C GLU A 309 -21.48 -19.11 -19.95
N LEU A 310 -21.26 -20.14 -19.13
CA LEU A 310 -19.93 -20.55 -18.70
C LEU A 310 -19.06 -21.10 -19.83
N GLN A 311 -19.66 -21.59 -20.92
CA GLN A 311 -18.94 -22.21 -22.04
C GLN A 311 -18.48 -21.22 -23.12
N GLY A 312 -18.92 -19.96 -23.07
CA GLY A 312 -18.79 -19.01 -24.19
C GLY A 312 -18.49 -17.57 -23.78
N PHE A 313 -17.45 -17.34 -22.98
CA PHE A 313 -17.07 -15.98 -22.59
C PHE A 313 -16.49 -15.18 -23.77
N SER A 314 -17.27 -14.25 -24.32
CA SER A 314 -16.71 -13.11 -25.05
C SER A 314 -16.06 -12.13 -24.07
N TYR A 315 -15.13 -11.30 -24.53
CA TYR A 315 -14.53 -10.27 -23.68
C TYR A 315 -15.56 -9.26 -23.15
N ASP A 316 -16.51 -8.86 -24.00
CA ASP A 316 -17.56 -7.92 -23.62
C ASP A 316 -18.47 -8.52 -22.54
N PHE A 317 -18.84 -9.79 -22.70
CA PHE A 317 -19.59 -10.51 -21.67
C PHE A 317 -18.77 -10.62 -20.39
N PHE A 318 -17.54 -11.11 -20.46
CA PHE A 318 -16.62 -11.24 -19.32
C PHE A 318 -16.51 -9.94 -18.50
N THR A 319 -16.26 -8.81 -19.17
CA THR A 319 -16.06 -7.52 -18.50
C THR A 319 -17.34 -6.89 -17.95
N SER A 320 -18.51 -7.32 -18.44
CA SER A 320 -19.82 -6.92 -17.92
C SER A 320 -20.16 -7.58 -16.57
N LEU A 321 -19.52 -8.71 -16.26
CA LEU A 321 -19.82 -9.50 -15.07
C LEU A 321 -19.30 -8.87 -13.78
N MET A 322 -19.85 -9.38 -12.69
CA MET A 322 -19.43 -9.11 -11.33
C MET A 322 -18.72 -10.33 -10.74
N VAL A 323 -17.83 -10.08 -9.80
CA VAL A 323 -17.24 -11.07 -8.89
C VAL A 323 -17.91 -10.89 -7.54
N LYS A 324 -18.59 -11.94 -7.08
CA LYS A 324 -19.15 -12.03 -5.73
C LYS A 324 -18.19 -12.84 -4.86
N THR A 325 -17.76 -12.27 -3.74
CA THR A 325 -16.82 -12.89 -2.81
C THR A 325 -17.52 -13.33 -1.54
N GLU A 326 -17.09 -14.45 -0.98
CA GLU A 326 -17.49 -14.89 0.36
C GLU A 326 -16.23 -15.10 1.20
N TRP A 327 -16.13 -14.35 2.29
CA TRP A 327 -14.95 -14.33 3.15
C TRP A 327 -15.03 -15.46 4.16
N LYS A 328 -14.01 -16.33 4.21
CA LYS A 328 -13.98 -17.46 5.15
C LYS A 328 -13.99 -17.00 6.61
N SER A 329 -13.29 -15.90 6.86
CA SER A 329 -13.29 -15.17 8.12
C SER A 329 -13.12 -13.70 7.78
N TYR A 330 -13.84 -12.81 8.45
CA TYR A 330 -13.64 -11.36 8.32
C TYR A 330 -13.82 -10.69 9.67
N PRO A 331 -12.97 -9.73 10.07
CA PRO A 331 -13.10 -9.09 11.37
C PRO A 331 -14.42 -8.33 11.51
N ASP A 332 -15.07 -8.46 12.67
CA ASP A 332 -16.31 -7.75 12.98
C ASP A 332 -16.16 -6.23 12.78
N GLN A 333 -17.10 -5.66 12.01
CA GLN A 333 -17.13 -4.23 11.67
C GLN A 333 -18.20 -3.45 12.47
N THR A 334 -18.90 -4.08 13.42
CA THR A 334 -20.01 -3.48 14.16
C THR A 334 -19.62 -2.15 14.81
N ALA A 335 -18.53 -2.13 15.60
CA ALA A 335 -18.04 -0.91 16.26
C ALA A 335 -17.67 0.22 15.28
N ARG A 336 -17.33 -0.11 14.03
CA ARG A 336 -17.03 0.87 12.98
C ARG A 336 -18.32 1.43 12.37
N LEU A 337 -19.31 0.57 12.16
CA LEU A 337 -20.63 0.96 11.67
C LEU A 337 -21.34 1.88 12.68
N GLU A 338 -21.27 1.56 13.97
CA GLU A 338 -21.82 2.39 15.05
C GLU A 338 -21.18 3.79 15.08
N ARG A 339 -19.84 3.87 15.11
CA ARG A 339 -19.11 5.16 15.04
C ARG A 339 -19.47 5.98 13.80
N LYS A 340 -19.72 5.31 12.67
CA LYS A 340 -20.16 5.97 11.42
C LYS A 340 -21.58 6.50 11.57
N ALA A 341 -22.49 5.73 12.15
CA ALA A 341 -23.88 6.13 12.42
C ALA A 341 -23.94 7.32 13.38
N GLU A 342 -23.18 7.28 14.49
CA GLU A 342 -23.07 8.38 15.45
C GLU A 342 -22.58 9.67 14.80
N ARG A 343 -21.53 9.59 13.97
CA ARG A 343 -20.99 10.75 13.25
C ARG A 343 -22.00 11.36 12.28
N LEU A 344 -22.77 10.53 11.59
CA LEU A 344 -23.85 10.97 10.71
C LEU A 344 -24.96 11.66 11.50
N ALA A 345 -25.40 11.07 12.63
CA ALA A 345 -26.40 11.64 13.51
C ALA A 345 -25.97 13.00 14.09
N GLN A 346 -24.72 13.13 14.54
CA GLN A 346 -24.16 14.39 15.02
C GLN A 346 -24.10 15.45 13.90
N THR A 347 -23.74 15.06 12.69
CA THR A 347 -23.70 15.97 11.53
C THR A 347 -25.10 16.46 11.16
N GLN A 348 -26.10 15.58 11.19
CA GLN A 348 -27.50 15.94 10.97
C GLN A 348 -28.03 16.87 12.07
N LYS A 349 -27.72 16.61 13.34
CA LYS A 349 -28.06 17.50 14.47
C LYS A 349 -27.44 18.90 14.28
N LYS A 350 -26.15 18.99 13.92
CA LYS A 350 -25.48 20.27 13.61
C LYS A 350 -26.13 21.02 12.43
N LYS A 351 -26.51 20.32 11.36
CA LYS A 351 -27.23 20.96 10.23
C LYS A 351 -28.57 21.54 10.68
N ARG A 352 -29.36 20.79 11.47
CA ARG A 352 -30.67 21.25 11.98
C ARG A 352 -30.56 22.47 12.91
N THR A 353 -29.53 22.55 13.77
CA THR A 353 -29.32 23.72 14.64
C THR A 353 -28.82 24.94 13.89
N THR A 354 -27.98 24.76 12.86
CA THR A 354 -27.48 25.87 12.04
C THR A 354 -28.59 26.47 11.16
N SER A 355 -29.52 25.64 10.66
CA SER A 355 -30.71 26.10 9.93
C SER A 355 -31.70 26.86 10.81
N LYS A 356 -31.88 26.48 12.09
CA LYS A 356 -32.75 27.21 13.03
C LYS A 356 -32.21 28.59 13.42
N LYS A 357 -30.88 28.80 13.42
CA LYS A 357 -30.24 30.07 13.78
C LYS A 357 -30.23 31.12 12.65
N LYS A 358 -30.71 30.77 11.45
CA LYS A 358 -30.71 31.61 10.24
C LYS A 358 -32.10 32.12 9.82
N ALA A 359 -33.15 31.88 10.62
CA ALA A 359 -34.44 32.51 10.39
C ALA A 359 -34.36 33.97 10.89
N PRO A 360 -34.49 35.00 10.03
CA PRO A 360 -34.56 36.38 10.48
C PRO A 360 -35.89 36.59 11.21
N GLU A 361 -35.83 37.21 12.40
CA GLU A 361 -37.01 37.79 13.05
C GLU A 361 -37.66 38.76 12.05
N LYS A 362 -38.92 38.51 11.71
CA LYS A 362 -39.73 39.49 10.97
C LYS A 362 -39.86 40.73 11.86
N PRO A 363 -39.70 41.95 11.33
CA PRO A 363 -40.06 43.15 12.07
C PRO A 363 -41.58 43.12 12.28
N THR A 364 -42.01 43.19 13.54
CA THR A 364 -43.37 43.54 13.92
C THR A 364 -43.62 45.01 13.58
N GLU A 365 -44.73 45.27 12.88
CA GLU A 365 -45.25 46.60 12.53
C GLU A 365 -45.61 47.44 13.76
#